data_AF-A0A4Q5HJQ6-F1
#
_entry.id   AF-A0A4Q5HJQ6-F1
#
_cell.length_a   1.000
_cell.length_b   1.000
_cell.length_c   1.000
_cell.angle_alpha   90.00
_cell.angle_beta   90.00
_cell.angle_gamma   90.00
#
_symmetry.space_group_name_H-M   'P 1'
#
loop_
_entity.id
_entity.type
_entity.pdbx_description
1 polymer ?
#
loop_
_entity_poly.entity_id
_entity_poly.type
_entity_poly.pdbx_seq_one_letter_code
_entity_poly.pdbx_strand_id
1 'polypeptide(L)'
;MNKWHLIKYMIGTVVVVNIILFIAILLLFITIFLCELSHRSNECETGEILGDLPTWLTAMVAIFSVIYAKKAFYKQSEAIVLQKKVARRVSFDTTFTQIFAQHSILYKKAQDSSTNHCCFAAFRDFFGEQVKKTTITNKDIWENYNKKIEENSGKEGASNFKNYFKYIYIEVNYIEEEAKEADLDESIQKRYVRLIEGQMNNDELFCYLVNLLEYYEKNTDNQKLISYFKYLKQNAFFKEICKTDGYKDDVKKAFNLLNESCPNTVRNSLIEQKWLESTENHKIGLPY
;
A
#
# COMPACT_ATOMS: atom_id res chain seq x y z
N MET A 1 5.22 29.82 -28.17
CA MET A 1 3.83 29.56 -28.61
C MET A 1 3.13 28.73 -27.54
N ASN A 2 2.03 29.22 -26.96
CA ASN A 2 1.44 28.65 -25.74
C ASN A 2 0.78 27.29 -26.02
N LYS A 3 1.21 26.20 -25.35
CA LYS A 3 0.67 24.83 -25.57
C LYS A 3 -0.86 24.76 -25.48
N TRP A 4 -1.46 25.62 -24.67
CA TRP A 4 -2.91 25.77 -24.51
C TRP A 4 -3.63 26.25 -25.77
N HIS A 5 -3.01 27.13 -26.58
CA HIS A 5 -3.60 27.60 -27.84
C HIS A 5 -3.59 26.51 -28.90
N LEU A 6 -2.53 25.68 -28.92
CA LEU A 6 -2.42 24.56 -29.87
C LEU A 6 -3.50 23.50 -29.60
N ILE A 7 -3.74 23.16 -28.33
CA ILE A 7 -4.77 22.18 -27.93
C ILE A 7 -6.18 22.69 -28.27
N LYS A 8 -6.49 23.96 -27.99
CA LYS A 8 -7.77 24.57 -28.37
C LYS A 8 -7.98 24.56 -29.88
N TYR A 9 -6.94 24.87 -30.65
CA TYR A 9 -7.02 24.88 -32.11
C TYR A 9 -7.24 23.47 -32.66
N MET A 10 -6.50 22.46 -32.18
CA MET A 10 -6.69 21.07 -32.59
C MET A 10 -8.11 20.56 -32.28
N ILE A 11 -8.65 20.85 -31.09
CA ILE A 11 -10.02 20.48 -30.73
C ILE A 11 -11.02 21.18 -31.66
N GLY A 12 -10.84 22.49 -31.88
CA GLY A 12 -11.71 23.28 -32.77
C GLY A 12 -11.72 22.76 -34.21
N THR A 13 -10.54 22.46 -34.78
CA THR A 13 -10.42 21.92 -36.13
C THR A 13 -11.09 20.54 -36.26
N VAL A 14 -10.92 19.65 -35.28
CA VAL A 14 -11.56 18.33 -35.29
C VAL A 14 -13.08 18.44 -35.24
N VAL A 15 -13.63 19.35 -34.44
CA VAL A 15 -15.08 19.59 -34.36
C VAL A 15 -15.61 20.11 -35.69
N VAL A 16 -14.96 21.10 -36.30
CA VAL A 16 -15.39 21.67 -37.59
C VAL A 16 -15.34 20.63 -38.71
N VAL A 17 -14.29 19.81 -38.77
CA VAL A 17 -14.17 18.74 -39.78
C VAL A 17 -15.30 17.71 -39.63
N ASN A 18 -15.66 17.33 -38.40
CA ASN A 18 -16.77 16.41 -38.16
C ASN A 18 -18.12 17.00 -38.56
N ILE A 19 -18.35 18.29 -38.34
CA ILE A 19 -19.57 18.99 -38.77
C ILE A 19 -19.67 19.00 -40.29
N ILE A 20 -18.58 19.33 -40.99
CA ILE A 20 -18.52 19.35 -42.46
C ILE A 20 -18.79 17.95 -43.02
N LEU A 21 -18.17 16.91 -42.45
CA LEU A 21 -18.38 15.53 -42.85
C LEU A 21 -19.85 15.10 -42.66
N PHE A 22 -20.46 15.47 -41.53
CA PHE A 22 -21.86 15.19 -41.26
C PHE A 22 -22.79 15.88 -42.28
N ILE A 23 -22.56 17.15 -42.56
CA ILE A 23 -23.33 17.91 -43.57
C ILE A 23 -23.15 17.27 -44.96
N ALA A 24 -21.93 16.89 -45.33
CA ALA A 24 -21.65 16.26 -46.62
C ALA A 24 -22.37 14.92 -46.77
N ILE A 25 -22.34 14.07 -45.72
CA ILE A 25 -23.08 12.81 -45.70
C ILE A 25 -24.59 13.08 -45.82
N LEU A 26 -25.12 14.03 -45.07
CA LEU A 26 -26.54 14.42 -45.13
C LEU A 26 -26.95 14.86 -46.54
N LEU A 27 -26.14 15.70 -47.19
CA LEU A 27 -26.39 16.17 -48.56
C LEU A 27 -26.32 15.03 -49.58
N LEU A 28 -25.39 14.10 -49.42
CA LEU A 28 -25.24 12.94 -50.30
C LEU A 28 -26.45 12.00 -50.16
N PHE A 29 -26.96 11.81 -48.94
CA PHE A 29 -28.20 11.08 -48.69
C PHE A 29 -29.43 11.79 -49.26
N ILE A 30 -29.55 13.11 -49.09
CA ILE A 30 -30.64 13.89 -49.69
C ILE A 30 -30.61 13.75 -51.22
N THR A 31 -29.42 13.75 -51.82
CA THR A 31 -29.26 13.63 -53.28
C THR A 31 -29.65 12.23 -53.77
N ILE A 32 -29.20 11.17 -53.09
CA ILE A 32 -29.62 9.79 -53.39
C ILE A 32 -31.14 9.65 -53.23
N PHE A 33 -31.71 10.22 -52.17
CA PHE A 33 -33.15 10.18 -51.93
C PHE A 33 -33.95 10.94 -52.99
N LEU A 34 -33.49 12.12 -53.43
CA LEU A 34 -34.11 12.86 -54.53
C LEU A 34 -34.01 12.12 -55.86
N CYS A 35 -32.91 11.42 -56.14
CA CYS A 35 -32.79 10.55 -57.31
C CYS A 35 -33.79 9.38 -57.25
N GLU A 36 -33.93 8.73 -56.09
CA GLU A 36 -34.88 7.63 -55.89
C GLU A 36 -36.35 8.11 -55.98
N LEU A 37 -36.64 9.30 -55.44
CA LEU A 37 -37.93 9.99 -55.57
C LEU A 37 -38.27 10.29 -57.03
N SER A 38 -37.30 10.79 -57.81
CA SER A 38 -37.48 11.04 -59.23
C SER A 38 -37.68 9.74 -60.02
N HIS A 39 -37.15 8.62 -59.54
CA HIS A 39 -37.37 7.31 -60.15
C HIS A 39 -38.77 6.76 -59.82
N ARG A 40 -39.19 6.85 -58.54
CA ARG A 40 -40.50 6.38 -58.07
C ARG A 40 -41.68 7.28 -58.41
N SER A 41 -41.48 8.59 -58.64
CA SER A 41 -42.56 9.50 -59.06
C SER A 41 -43.10 9.15 -60.46
N ASN A 42 -42.37 8.34 -61.22
CA ASN A 42 -42.85 7.79 -62.49
C ASN A 42 -43.79 6.59 -62.30
N GLU A 43 -43.92 6.03 -61.09
CA GLU A 43 -44.69 4.79 -60.82
C GLU A 43 -45.68 4.85 -59.63
N CYS A 44 -45.66 5.88 -58.76
CA CYS A 44 -46.50 5.97 -57.55
C CYS A 44 -47.07 7.38 -57.26
N GLU A 45 -48.20 7.47 -56.55
CA GLU A 45 -48.75 8.74 -56.05
C GLU A 45 -47.80 9.39 -55.03
N THR A 46 -47.42 10.65 -55.32
CA THR A 46 -46.42 11.47 -54.61
C THR A 46 -46.62 11.59 -53.08
N GLY A 47 -47.81 11.26 -52.56
CA GLY A 47 -48.15 11.34 -51.14
C GLY A 47 -47.59 10.22 -50.26
N GLU A 48 -47.47 9.00 -50.78
CA GLU A 48 -46.94 7.85 -50.01
C GLU A 48 -45.41 7.95 -49.86
N ILE A 49 -44.71 8.42 -50.89
CA ILE A 49 -43.25 8.53 -50.90
C ILE A 49 -42.76 9.66 -49.96
N LEU A 50 -43.52 10.75 -49.83
CA LEU A 50 -43.20 11.83 -48.88
C LEU A 50 -43.45 11.43 -47.42
N GLY A 51 -44.36 10.48 -47.16
CA GLY A 51 -44.66 9.94 -45.84
C GLY A 51 -43.57 9.02 -45.27
N ASP A 52 -42.78 8.37 -46.14
CA ASP A 52 -41.73 7.42 -45.74
C ASP A 52 -40.38 8.07 -45.36
N LEU A 53 -40.13 9.31 -45.83
CA LEU A 53 -38.89 10.05 -45.55
C LEU A 53 -38.69 10.36 -44.05
N PRO A 54 -39.69 10.89 -43.31
CA PRO A 54 -39.56 11.11 -41.87
C PRO A 54 -39.29 9.82 -41.10
N THR A 55 -39.89 8.71 -41.54
CA THR A 55 -39.73 7.38 -40.91
C THR A 55 -38.29 6.88 -41.04
N TRP A 56 -37.69 6.99 -42.23
CA TRP A 56 -36.29 6.62 -42.46
C TRP A 56 -35.30 7.52 -41.72
N LEU A 57 -35.53 8.84 -41.72
CA LEU A 57 -34.69 9.79 -40.99
C LEU A 57 -34.76 9.54 -39.48
N THR A 58 -35.96 9.26 -38.96
CA THR A 58 -36.18 8.91 -37.56
C THR A 58 -35.45 7.61 -37.20
N ALA A 59 -35.48 6.59 -38.07
CA ALA A 59 -34.75 5.34 -37.85
C ALA A 59 -33.23 5.55 -37.82
N MET A 60 -32.68 6.36 -38.72
CA MET A 60 -31.25 6.71 -38.72
C MET A 60 -30.84 7.47 -37.45
N VAL A 61 -31.60 8.51 -37.07
CA VAL A 61 -31.35 9.28 -35.84
C VAL A 61 -31.45 8.38 -34.62
N ALA A 62 -32.40 7.45 -34.56
CA ALA A 62 -32.52 6.49 -33.48
C ALA A 62 -31.30 5.56 -33.38
N ILE A 63 -30.81 5.02 -34.50
CA ILE A 63 -29.61 4.16 -34.53
C ILE A 63 -28.37 4.93 -34.04
N PHE A 64 -28.13 6.14 -34.57
CA PHE A 64 -27.01 6.97 -34.13
C PHE A 64 -27.14 7.33 -32.64
N SER A 65 -28.35 7.67 -32.18
CA SER A 65 -28.61 7.98 -30.77
C SER A 65 -28.30 6.80 -29.86
N VAL A 66 -28.67 5.57 -30.24
CA VAL A 66 -28.34 4.35 -29.49
C VAL A 66 -26.83 4.10 -29.46
N ILE A 67 -26.12 4.27 -30.59
CA ILE A 67 -24.65 4.11 -30.66
C ILE A 67 -23.95 5.14 -29.76
N TYR A 68 -24.36 6.40 -29.81
CA TYR A 68 -23.81 7.46 -28.96
C TYR A 68 -24.13 7.26 -27.48
N ALA A 69 -25.36 6.88 -27.15
CA ALA A 69 -25.78 6.57 -25.79
C ALA A 69 -24.97 5.39 -25.23
N LYS A 70 -24.77 4.33 -26.03
CA LYS A 70 -23.91 3.19 -25.66
C LYS A 70 -22.48 3.65 -25.37
N LYS A 71 -21.88 4.45 -26.26
CA LYS A 71 -20.52 4.98 -26.06
C LYS A 71 -20.41 5.88 -24.83
N ALA A 72 -21.40 6.72 -24.58
CA ALA A 72 -21.46 7.59 -23.40
C ALA A 72 -21.58 6.77 -22.11
N PHE A 73 -22.44 5.74 -22.11
CA PHE A 73 -22.63 4.85 -20.97
C PHE A 73 -21.34 4.10 -20.61
N TYR A 74 -20.61 3.55 -21.58
CA TYR A 74 -19.33 2.89 -21.31
C TYR A 74 -18.31 3.85 -20.68
N LYS A 75 -18.15 5.04 -21.25
CA LYS A 75 -17.25 6.07 -20.69
C LYS A 75 -17.65 6.45 -19.26
N GLN A 76 -18.94 6.59 -18.99
CA GLN A 76 -19.44 6.89 -17.65
C GLN A 76 -19.16 5.73 -16.69
N SER A 77 -19.37 4.49 -17.10
CA SER A 77 -19.07 3.32 -16.26
C SER A 77 -17.59 3.20 -15.92
N GLU A 78 -16.69 3.43 -16.88
CA GLU A 78 -15.25 3.43 -16.66
C GLU A 78 -14.84 4.56 -15.69
N ALA A 79 -15.41 5.76 -15.87
CA ALA A 79 -15.15 6.89 -14.99
C ALA A 79 -15.58 6.61 -13.54
N ILE A 80 -16.73 5.98 -13.33
CA ILE A 80 -17.21 5.60 -11.99
C ILE A 80 -16.26 4.60 -11.33
N VAL A 81 -15.82 3.58 -12.08
CA VAL A 81 -14.86 2.59 -11.56
C VAL A 81 -13.54 3.25 -11.17
N LEU A 82 -13.03 4.16 -12.02
CA LEU A 82 -11.80 4.90 -11.74
C LEU A 82 -11.96 5.81 -10.50
N GLN A 83 -13.06 6.55 -10.39
CA GLN A 83 -13.35 7.39 -9.22
C GLN A 83 -13.42 6.57 -7.93
N LYS A 84 -14.04 5.39 -7.97
CA LYS A 84 -14.10 4.49 -6.81
C LYS A 84 -12.69 4.04 -6.38
N LYS A 85 -11.81 3.69 -7.33
CA LYS A 85 -10.42 3.33 -7.03
C LYS A 85 -9.66 4.49 -6.39
N VAL A 86 -9.77 5.69 -6.96
CA VAL A 86 -9.12 6.89 -6.43
C VAL A 86 -9.65 7.22 -5.03
N ALA A 87 -10.96 7.15 -4.81
CA ALA A 87 -11.56 7.39 -3.50
C ALA A 87 -11.05 6.40 -2.44
N ARG A 88 -10.93 5.11 -2.79
CA ARG A 88 -10.33 4.10 -1.89
C ARG A 88 -8.87 4.41 -1.58
N ARG A 89 -8.08 4.80 -2.59
CA ARG A 89 -6.68 5.19 -2.38
C ARG A 89 -6.56 6.39 -1.44
N VAL A 90 -7.38 7.43 -1.64
CA VAL A 90 -7.41 8.61 -0.78
C VAL A 90 -7.85 8.25 0.65
N SER A 91 -8.85 7.37 0.79
CA SER A 91 -9.29 6.88 2.10
C SER A 91 -8.16 6.16 2.82
N PHE A 92 -7.45 5.25 2.12
CA PHE A 92 -6.29 4.56 2.65
C PHE A 92 -5.19 5.54 3.10
N ASP A 93 -4.79 6.47 2.24
CA ASP A 93 -3.72 7.42 2.53
C ASP A 93 -4.07 8.31 3.74
N THR A 94 -5.35 8.69 3.86
CA THR A 94 -5.87 9.48 4.98
C THR A 94 -5.79 8.69 6.29
N THR A 95 -6.30 7.45 6.30
CA THR A 95 -6.29 6.60 7.50
C THR A 95 -4.87 6.21 7.88
N PHE A 96 -4.00 5.86 6.91
CA PHE A 96 -2.57 5.63 7.16
C PHE A 96 -1.93 6.84 7.84
N THR A 97 -2.16 8.06 7.33
CA THR A 97 -1.61 9.29 7.92
C THR A 97 -2.09 9.50 9.35
N GLN A 98 -3.36 9.22 9.64
CA GLN A 98 -3.90 9.30 11.00
C GLN A 98 -3.25 8.30 11.95
N ILE A 99 -3.11 7.04 11.51
CA ILE A 99 -2.48 5.97 12.28
C ILE A 99 -1.00 6.32 12.54
N PHE A 100 -0.27 6.66 11.49
CA PHE A 100 1.13 7.06 11.52
C PHE A 100 1.40 8.28 12.42
N ALA A 101 0.46 9.21 12.52
CA ALA A 101 0.56 10.34 13.45
C ALA A 101 0.40 9.91 14.92
N GLN A 102 -0.43 8.89 15.22
CA GLN A 102 -0.59 8.37 16.57
C GLN A 102 0.64 7.61 17.07
N HIS A 103 1.48 7.07 16.17
CA HIS A 103 2.75 6.43 16.54
C HIS A 103 3.59 7.32 17.47
N SER A 104 3.78 8.59 17.11
CA SER A 104 4.55 9.55 17.92
C SER A 104 3.91 9.83 19.29
N ILE A 105 2.58 9.83 19.35
CA ILE A 105 1.84 10.03 20.62
C ILE A 105 2.04 8.82 21.54
N LEU A 106 1.98 7.60 20.99
CA LEU A 106 2.20 6.38 21.76
C LEU A 106 3.65 6.21 22.17
N TYR A 107 4.59 6.56 21.30
CA TYR A 107 6.01 6.62 21.63
C TYR A 107 6.25 7.52 22.86
N LYS A 108 5.68 8.73 22.88
CA LYS A 108 5.78 9.65 24.03
C LYS A 108 5.14 9.11 25.31
N LYS A 109 4.08 8.31 25.20
CA LYS A 109 3.45 7.65 26.36
C LYS A 109 4.25 6.46 26.88
N ALA A 110 4.97 5.77 25.99
CA ALA A 110 5.84 4.65 26.35
C ALA A 110 7.18 5.13 26.92
N GLN A 111 7.62 6.34 26.59
CA GLN A 111 8.70 7.00 27.29
C GLN A 111 8.33 7.17 28.77
N ASP A 112 9.14 6.57 29.63
CA ASP A 112 9.00 6.71 31.06
C ASP A 112 9.60 8.05 31.49
N SER A 113 8.78 8.94 32.05
CA SER A 113 9.23 10.24 32.55
C SER A 113 9.99 10.14 33.88
N SER A 114 9.91 8.99 34.57
CA SER A 114 10.55 8.78 35.87
C SER A 114 12.01 8.33 35.76
N THR A 115 12.39 7.75 34.61
CA THR A 115 13.77 7.41 34.28
C THR A 115 14.25 8.41 33.23
N ASN A 116 15.33 9.16 33.47
CA ASN A 116 15.95 10.05 32.48
C ASN A 116 16.51 9.31 31.23
N HIS A 117 16.11 8.05 31.01
CA HIS A 117 16.59 7.16 29.97
C HIS A 117 15.42 6.62 29.13
N CYS A 118 15.61 6.62 27.81
CA CYS A 118 14.70 6.01 26.85
C CYS A 118 14.44 4.53 27.22
N CYS A 119 13.17 4.16 27.43
CA CYS A 119 12.77 2.80 27.85
C CYS A 119 13.23 1.71 26.87
N PHE A 120 13.43 2.03 25.60
CA PHE A 120 13.95 1.10 24.59
C PHE A 120 15.46 0.89 24.71
N ALA A 121 16.23 1.96 24.95
CA ALA A 121 17.67 1.83 25.20
C ALA A 121 17.93 1.06 26.50
N ALA A 122 17.18 1.39 27.56
CA ALA A 122 17.25 0.67 28.83
C ALA A 122 16.83 -0.80 28.70
N PHE A 123 15.95 -1.15 27.77
CA PHE A 123 15.62 -2.53 27.45
C PHE A 123 16.82 -3.26 26.83
N ARG A 124 17.50 -2.63 25.86
CA ARG A 124 18.68 -3.22 25.23
C ARG A 124 19.80 -3.48 26.23
N ASP A 125 20.07 -2.52 27.12
CA ASP A 125 21.07 -2.69 28.19
C ASP A 125 20.66 -3.84 29.12
N PHE A 126 19.38 -3.88 29.51
CA PHE A 126 18.84 -4.97 30.33
C PHE A 126 18.98 -6.33 29.63
N PHE A 127 18.65 -6.41 28.35
CA PHE A 127 18.81 -7.60 27.52
C PHE A 127 20.27 -8.07 27.53
N GLY A 128 21.22 -7.17 27.27
CA GLY A 128 22.66 -7.45 27.26
C GLY A 128 23.19 -8.05 28.57
N GLU A 129 22.63 -7.64 29.72
CA GLU A 129 22.96 -8.23 31.02
C GLU A 129 22.27 -9.58 31.27
N GLN A 130 21.00 -9.73 30.86
CA GLN A 130 20.27 -10.99 31.08
C GLN A 130 20.84 -12.14 30.25
N VAL A 131 21.25 -11.91 28.99
CA VAL A 131 21.77 -12.97 28.10
C VAL A 131 23.07 -13.62 28.54
N LYS A 132 23.74 -13.05 29.56
CA LYS A 132 24.92 -13.67 30.19
C LYS A 132 24.54 -14.82 31.14
N LYS A 133 23.26 -14.98 31.48
CA LYS A 133 22.75 -16.03 32.37
C LYS A 133 22.47 -17.32 31.59
N THR A 134 22.80 -18.46 32.16
CA THR A 134 22.88 -19.77 31.48
C THR A 134 21.53 -20.43 31.13
N THR A 135 20.37 -19.83 31.44
CA THR A 135 19.05 -20.47 31.22
C THR A 135 17.91 -19.46 30.92
N ILE A 136 18.23 -18.31 30.33
CA ILE A 136 17.22 -17.26 30.08
C ILE A 136 16.56 -17.43 28.70
N THR A 137 15.26 -17.16 28.59
CA THR A 137 14.53 -17.09 27.31
C THR A 137 14.14 -15.66 26.94
N ASN A 138 13.71 -15.41 25.69
CA ASN A 138 13.17 -14.09 25.31
C ASN A 138 11.96 -13.71 26.18
N LYS A 139 11.06 -14.68 26.42
CA LYS A 139 9.94 -14.54 27.35
C LYS A 139 10.38 -14.06 28.73
N ASP A 140 11.38 -14.69 29.34
CA ASP A 140 11.83 -14.31 30.69
C ASP A 140 12.39 -12.89 30.70
N ILE A 141 13.17 -12.50 29.69
CA ILE A 141 13.72 -11.14 29.59
C ILE A 141 12.60 -10.12 29.46
N TRP A 142 11.63 -10.40 28.58
CA TRP A 142 10.48 -9.52 28.33
C TRP A 142 9.63 -9.33 29.59
N GLU A 143 9.26 -10.42 30.27
CA GLU A 143 8.43 -10.39 31.48
C GLU A 143 9.14 -9.68 32.64
N ASN A 144 10.44 -9.96 32.84
CA ASN A 144 11.23 -9.31 33.89
C ASN A 144 11.38 -7.81 33.63
N TYR A 145 11.58 -7.39 32.38
CA TYR A 145 11.68 -5.97 32.07
C TYR A 145 10.35 -5.24 32.26
N ASN A 146 9.23 -5.82 31.84
CA ASN A 146 7.90 -5.24 32.07
C ASN A 146 7.59 -5.10 33.58
N LYS A 147 8.00 -6.08 34.39
CA LYS A 147 7.89 -5.98 35.85
C LYS A 147 8.72 -4.82 36.41
N LYS A 148 9.95 -4.63 35.91
CA LYS A 148 10.80 -3.48 36.27
C LYS A 148 10.16 -2.14 35.90
N ILE A 149 9.53 -2.04 34.72
CA ILE A 149 8.77 -0.83 34.35
C ILE A 149 7.59 -0.64 35.31
N GLU A 150 6.86 -1.70 35.65
CA GLU A 150 5.73 -1.60 36.59
C GLU A 150 6.18 -1.14 37.99
N GLU A 151 7.33 -1.60 38.47
CA GLU A 151 7.93 -1.18 39.73
C GLU A 151 8.35 0.30 39.73
N ASN A 152 8.87 0.81 38.61
CA ASN A 152 9.36 2.18 38.50
C ASN A 152 8.26 3.20 38.16
N SER A 153 7.37 2.85 37.23
CA SER A 153 6.43 3.76 36.58
C SER A 153 4.96 3.35 36.79
N GLY A 154 4.72 2.32 37.59
CA GLY A 154 3.39 1.77 37.85
C GLY A 154 2.84 0.93 36.69
N LYS A 155 1.65 0.35 36.94
CA LYS A 155 0.92 -0.48 35.97
C LYS A 155 0.65 0.22 34.64
N GLU A 156 0.43 1.53 34.69
CA GLU A 156 0.16 2.34 33.50
C GLU A 156 1.38 2.40 32.58
N GLY A 157 2.58 2.64 33.10
CA GLY A 157 3.81 2.68 32.31
C GLY A 157 4.08 1.36 31.59
N ALA A 158 3.97 0.23 32.31
CA ALA A 158 4.13 -1.09 31.70
C ALA A 158 3.04 -1.40 30.66
N SER A 159 1.80 -0.94 30.87
CA SER A 159 0.72 -1.06 29.89
C SER A 159 0.99 -0.24 28.64
N ASN A 160 1.43 1.02 28.78
CA ASN A 160 1.76 1.90 27.67
C ASN A 160 2.91 1.33 26.81
N PHE A 161 3.95 0.80 27.45
CA PHE A 161 5.06 0.14 26.76
C PHE A 161 4.61 -1.07 25.92
N LYS A 162 3.76 -1.94 26.47
CA LYS A 162 3.19 -3.08 25.71
C LYS A 162 2.26 -2.63 24.58
N ASN A 163 1.43 -1.62 24.84
CA ASN A 163 0.46 -1.11 23.87
C ASN A 163 1.15 -0.44 22.67
N TYR A 164 2.33 0.16 22.86
CA TYR A 164 3.13 0.72 21.77
C TYR A 164 3.46 -0.33 20.69
N PHE A 165 3.96 -1.52 21.08
CA PHE A 165 4.27 -2.58 20.11
C PHE A 165 3.03 -3.24 19.51
N LYS A 166 1.94 -3.35 20.28
CA LYS A 166 0.64 -3.76 19.74
C LYS A 166 0.17 -2.80 18.65
N TYR A 167 0.45 -1.50 18.80
CA TYR A 167 0.10 -0.51 17.81
C TYR A 167 0.89 -0.71 16.52
N ILE A 168 2.21 -0.88 16.59
CA ILE A 168 3.06 -1.14 15.40
C ILE A 168 2.53 -2.33 14.58
N TYR A 169 2.12 -3.41 15.25
CA TYR A 169 1.48 -4.54 14.58
C TYR A 169 0.23 -4.11 13.79
N ILE A 170 -0.64 -3.28 14.40
CA ILE A 170 -1.84 -2.75 13.74
C ILE A 170 -1.48 -1.87 12.53
N GLU A 171 -0.45 -1.03 12.64
CA GLU A 171 -0.04 -0.14 11.53
C GLU A 171 0.41 -0.93 10.31
N VAL A 172 1.25 -1.96 10.53
CA VAL A 172 1.76 -2.80 9.43
C VAL A 172 0.65 -3.70 8.88
N ASN A 173 -0.16 -4.31 9.75
CA ASN A 173 -1.26 -5.18 9.34
C ASN A 173 -2.35 -4.41 8.57
N TYR A 174 -2.58 -3.13 8.91
CA TYR A 174 -3.46 -2.26 8.14
C TYR A 174 -3.01 -2.11 6.68
N ILE A 175 -1.70 -1.97 6.45
CA ILE A 175 -1.15 -1.91 5.09
C ILE A 175 -1.40 -3.23 4.36
N GLU A 176 -1.10 -4.37 5.00
CA GLU A 176 -1.28 -5.70 4.38
C GLU A 176 -2.74 -5.97 4.01
N GLU A 177 -3.68 -5.69 4.92
CA GLU A 177 -5.10 -5.99 4.73
C GLU A 177 -5.78 -5.05 3.72
N GLU A 178 -5.50 -3.74 3.78
CA GLU A 178 -6.18 -2.74 2.96
C GLU A 178 -5.51 -2.51 1.59
N ALA A 179 -4.27 -3.00 1.40
CA ALA A 179 -3.52 -2.79 0.17
C ALA A 179 -4.27 -3.25 -1.09
N LYS A 180 -4.94 -4.41 -1.01
CA LYS A 180 -5.68 -4.95 -2.15
C LYS A 180 -6.88 -4.08 -2.51
N GLU A 181 -7.60 -3.56 -1.52
CA GLU A 181 -8.76 -2.72 -1.76
C GLU A 181 -8.39 -1.33 -2.32
N ALA A 182 -7.26 -0.80 -1.85
CA ALA A 182 -6.69 0.48 -2.28
C ALA A 182 -5.83 0.38 -3.55
N ASP A 183 -5.76 -0.79 -4.18
CA ASP A 183 -5.00 -1.06 -5.43
C ASP A 183 -3.51 -0.68 -5.28
N LEU A 184 -2.92 -1.00 -4.11
CA LEU A 184 -1.52 -0.74 -3.80
C LEU A 184 -0.64 -1.87 -4.35
N ASP A 185 0.26 -1.55 -5.26
CA ASP A 185 1.32 -2.48 -5.66
C ASP A 185 2.32 -2.73 -4.51
N GLU A 186 3.10 -3.80 -4.63
CA GLU A 186 4.08 -4.23 -3.62
C GLU A 186 5.14 -3.14 -3.33
N SER A 187 5.50 -2.32 -4.32
CA SER A 187 6.51 -1.27 -4.16
C SER A 187 5.99 -0.14 -3.27
N ILE A 188 4.71 0.20 -3.43
CA ILE A 188 4.02 1.21 -2.63
C ILE A 188 3.80 0.70 -1.21
N GLN A 189 3.34 -0.54 -1.05
CA GLN A 189 3.20 -1.17 0.27
C GLN A 189 4.52 -1.14 1.03
N LYS A 190 5.61 -1.56 0.38
CA LYS A 190 6.96 -1.50 0.95
C LYS A 190 7.36 -0.11 1.38
N ARG A 191 6.98 0.92 0.62
CA ARG A 191 7.24 2.31 1.00
C ARG A 191 6.53 2.69 2.30
N TYR A 192 5.26 2.35 2.46
CA TYR A 192 4.52 2.63 3.71
C TYR A 192 5.11 1.88 4.90
N VAL A 193 5.46 0.60 4.74
CA VAL A 193 6.10 -0.20 5.78
C VAL A 193 7.46 0.39 6.19
N ARG A 194 8.25 0.87 5.21
CA ARG A 194 9.53 1.55 5.47
C ARG A 194 9.37 2.93 6.11
N LEU A 195 8.23 3.60 5.96
CA LEU A 195 7.95 4.84 6.70
C LEU A 195 7.72 4.56 8.18
N ILE A 196 6.99 3.48 8.51
CA ILE A 196 6.82 3.02 9.91
C ILE A 196 8.18 2.68 10.50
N GLU A 197 8.99 1.86 9.81
CA GLU A 197 10.34 1.54 10.28
C GLU A 197 11.22 2.78 10.46
N GLY A 198 11.18 3.73 9.53
CA GLY A 198 11.97 4.96 9.61
C GLY A 198 11.58 5.92 10.74
N GLN A 199 10.44 5.72 11.40
CA GLN A 199 10.09 6.44 12.63
C GLN A 199 10.71 5.81 13.89
N MET A 200 11.14 4.56 13.81
CA MET A 200 11.66 3.80 14.92
C MET A 200 13.19 3.87 14.93
N ASN A 201 13.79 4.15 16.08
CA ASN A 201 15.24 4.01 16.23
C ASN A 201 15.65 2.52 16.36
N ASN A 202 16.96 2.24 16.34
CA ASN A 202 17.46 0.87 16.41
C ASN A 202 17.11 0.14 17.72
N ASP A 203 17.02 0.86 18.85
CA ASP A 203 16.59 0.26 20.13
C ASP A 203 15.11 -0.13 20.09
N GLU A 204 14.26 0.71 19.50
CA GLU A 204 12.84 0.42 19.28
C GLU A 204 12.65 -0.79 18.37
N LEU A 205 13.37 -0.83 17.25
CA LEU A 205 13.34 -1.96 16.31
C LEU A 205 13.81 -3.25 16.97
N PHE A 206 14.90 -3.20 17.74
CA PHE A 206 15.38 -4.37 18.48
C PHE A 206 14.38 -4.83 19.55
N CYS A 207 13.81 -3.89 20.31
CA CYS A 207 12.79 -4.19 21.31
C CYS A 207 11.54 -4.81 20.68
N TYR A 208 11.12 -4.30 19.52
CA TYR A 208 10.00 -4.88 18.77
C TYR A 208 10.31 -6.29 18.27
N LEU A 209 11.54 -6.54 17.79
CA LEU A 209 11.97 -7.88 17.41
C LEU A 209 11.81 -8.86 18.59
N VAL A 210 12.35 -8.52 19.77
CA VAL A 210 12.23 -9.40 20.94
C VAL A 210 10.77 -9.58 21.38
N ASN A 211 9.94 -8.53 21.30
CA ASN A 211 8.51 -8.63 21.55
C ASN A 211 7.82 -9.64 20.61
N LEU A 212 8.13 -9.61 19.31
CA LEU A 212 7.57 -10.55 18.34
C LEU A 212 8.01 -11.99 18.62
N LEU A 213 9.27 -12.18 19.00
CA LEU A 213 9.80 -13.50 19.36
C LEU A 213 9.11 -14.06 20.62
N GLU A 214 8.96 -13.25 21.66
CA GLU A 214 8.24 -13.62 22.88
C GLU A 214 6.76 -13.94 22.60
N TYR A 215 6.10 -13.13 21.76
CA TYR A 215 4.71 -13.37 21.40
C TYR A 215 4.56 -14.68 20.62
N TYR A 216 5.53 -15.02 19.77
CA TYR A 216 5.55 -16.31 19.08
C TYR A 216 5.77 -17.47 20.05
N GLU A 217 6.69 -17.37 21.01
CA GLU A 217 6.91 -18.41 22.03
C GLU A 217 5.63 -18.72 22.82
N LYS A 218 4.76 -17.73 23.03
CA LYS A 218 3.44 -17.91 23.66
C LYS A 218 2.37 -18.49 22.73
N ASN A 219 2.58 -18.44 21.42
CA ASN A 219 1.57 -18.75 20.40
C ASN A 219 2.17 -19.53 19.21
N THR A 220 2.89 -20.63 19.48
CA THR A 220 3.73 -21.34 18.49
C THR A 220 2.99 -21.84 17.25
N ASP A 221 1.69 -22.11 17.35
CA ASP A 221 0.85 -22.63 16.25
C ASP A 221 0.14 -21.53 15.45
N ASN A 222 0.40 -20.25 15.74
CA ASN A 222 -0.29 -19.14 15.11
C ASN A 222 0.22 -18.87 13.68
N GLN A 223 -0.46 -19.45 12.68
CA GLN A 223 -0.13 -19.24 11.27
C GLN A 223 -0.23 -17.78 10.82
N LYS A 224 -1.12 -16.97 11.41
CA LYS A 224 -1.21 -15.54 11.07
C LYS A 224 0.06 -14.80 11.46
N LEU A 225 0.65 -15.14 12.60
CA LEU A 225 1.91 -14.55 13.05
C LEU A 225 3.08 -14.89 12.13
N ILE A 226 3.14 -16.12 11.61
CA ILE A 226 4.14 -16.50 10.61
C ILE A 226 3.91 -15.75 9.28
N SER A 227 2.66 -15.53 8.86
CA SER A 227 2.36 -14.68 7.70
C SER A 227 2.87 -13.27 7.90
N TYR A 228 2.58 -12.68 9.06
CA TYR A 228 3.04 -11.35 9.43
C TYR A 228 4.58 -11.26 9.44
N PHE A 229 5.28 -12.27 9.95
CA PHE A 229 6.75 -12.32 9.91
C PHE A 229 7.28 -12.30 8.47
N LYS A 230 6.66 -13.09 7.58
CA LYS A 230 7.02 -13.10 6.15
C LYS A 230 6.76 -11.75 5.51
N TYR A 231 5.66 -11.08 5.85
CA TYR A 231 5.35 -9.74 5.35
C TYR A 231 6.41 -8.71 5.79
N LEU A 232 6.80 -8.72 7.07
CA LEU A 232 7.90 -7.87 7.57
C LEU A 232 9.22 -8.14 6.85
N LYS A 233 9.55 -9.41 6.61
CA LYS A 233 10.74 -9.83 5.88
C LYS A 233 10.73 -9.34 4.42
N GLN A 234 9.63 -9.55 3.69
CA GLN A 234 9.48 -9.11 2.29
C GLN A 234 9.69 -7.59 2.16
N ASN A 235 9.20 -6.84 3.14
CA ASN A 235 9.35 -5.39 3.22
C ASN A 235 10.70 -4.93 3.81
N ALA A 236 11.59 -5.86 4.16
CA ALA A 236 12.91 -5.60 4.72
C ALA A 236 12.88 -4.75 6.01
N PHE A 237 11.89 -4.99 6.88
CA PHE A 237 11.66 -4.21 8.10
C PHE A 237 12.86 -4.22 9.04
N PHE A 238 13.38 -5.38 9.41
CA PHE A 238 14.53 -5.48 10.34
C PHE A 238 15.92 -5.44 9.66
N LYS A 239 15.99 -5.09 8.37
CA LYS A 239 17.23 -5.20 7.60
C LYS A 239 18.34 -4.31 8.14
N GLU A 240 18.03 -3.09 8.61
CA GLU A 240 19.03 -2.16 9.13
C GLU A 240 19.66 -2.67 10.42
N ILE A 241 18.87 -3.04 11.43
CA ILE A 241 19.42 -3.56 12.69
C ILE A 241 20.23 -4.86 12.53
N CYS A 242 19.94 -5.66 11.50
CA CYS A 242 20.73 -6.85 11.18
C CYS A 242 22.13 -6.52 10.64
N LYS A 243 22.31 -5.32 10.08
CA LYS A 243 23.56 -4.85 9.46
C LYS A 243 24.35 -3.89 10.34
N THR A 244 23.70 -3.26 11.32
CA THR A 244 24.34 -2.32 12.24
C THR A 244 25.19 -3.06 13.28
N ASP A 245 26.44 -2.62 13.45
CA ASP A 245 27.36 -3.18 14.43
C ASP A 245 26.80 -3.06 15.86
N GLY A 246 27.07 -4.06 16.70
CA GLY A 246 26.44 -4.23 18.01
C GLY A 246 25.03 -4.82 17.95
N TYR A 247 24.10 -4.19 17.21
CA TYR A 247 22.72 -4.71 17.08
C TYR A 247 22.67 -6.04 16.35
N LYS A 248 23.53 -6.24 15.35
CA LYS A 248 23.67 -7.51 14.65
C LYS A 248 23.90 -8.70 15.59
N ASP A 249 24.74 -8.53 16.61
CA ASP A 249 25.01 -9.58 17.59
C ASP A 249 23.87 -9.74 18.59
N ASP A 250 23.22 -8.64 18.97
CA ASP A 250 22.03 -8.67 19.81
C ASP A 250 20.87 -9.42 19.12
N VAL A 251 20.66 -9.19 17.82
CA VAL A 251 19.70 -9.93 16.98
C VAL A 251 20.03 -11.42 16.96
N LYS A 252 21.30 -11.80 16.74
CA LYS A 252 21.73 -13.21 16.77
C LYS A 252 21.45 -13.85 18.12
N LYS A 253 21.79 -13.16 19.21
CA LYS A 253 21.50 -13.63 20.58
C LYS A 253 20.00 -13.83 20.78
N ALA A 254 19.16 -12.86 20.42
CA ALA A 254 17.71 -12.97 20.55
C ALA A 254 17.15 -14.23 19.84
N PHE A 255 17.60 -14.53 18.62
CA PHE A 255 17.19 -15.76 17.94
C PHE A 255 17.75 -17.04 18.57
N ASN A 256 18.91 -16.99 19.23
CA ASN A 256 19.49 -18.14 19.92
C ASN A 256 18.80 -18.45 21.26
N LEU A 257 18.06 -17.49 21.83
CA LEU A 257 17.25 -17.69 23.04
C LEU A 257 15.89 -18.34 22.77
N LEU A 258 15.53 -18.57 21.50
CA LEU A 258 14.33 -19.31 21.14
C LEU A 258 14.50 -20.79 21.48
N ASN A 259 13.44 -21.44 21.99
CA ASN A 259 13.42 -22.88 22.23
C ASN A 259 13.91 -23.68 21.00
N GLU A 260 14.68 -24.75 21.24
CA GLU A 260 15.44 -25.53 20.22
C GLU A 260 14.59 -26.06 19.06
N SER A 261 13.28 -26.22 19.24
CA SER A 261 12.35 -26.75 18.23
C SER A 261 11.94 -25.76 17.13
N CYS A 262 12.16 -24.45 17.32
CA CYS A 262 11.67 -23.39 16.42
C CYS A 262 12.67 -22.36 15.83
N PRO A 263 14.00 -22.34 16.11
CA PRO A 263 14.83 -21.19 15.75
C PRO A 263 14.88 -20.94 14.23
N ASN A 264 14.99 -22.00 13.44
CA ASN A 264 15.19 -21.89 12.00
C ASN A 264 13.91 -21.44 11.27
N THR A 265 12.74 -21.96 11.65
CA THR A 265 11.46 -21.61 11.00
C THR A 265 11.13 -20.13 11.21
N VAL A 266 11.28 -19.63 12.44
CA VAL A 266 10.99 -18.24 12.78
C VAL A 266 12.03 -17.31 12.17
N ARG A 267 13.33 -17.61 12.34
CA ARG A 267 14.42 -16.82 11.75
C ARG A 267 14.27 -16.68 10.25
N ASN A 268 13.98 -17.78 9.55
CA ASN A 268 13.80 -17.77 8.10
C ASN A 268 12.52 -17.05 7.65
N SER A 269 11.54 -16.89 8.54
CA SER A 269 10.30 -16.16 8.25
C SER A 269 10.46 -14.66 8.46
N LEU A 270 11.27 -14.23 9.44
CA LEU A 270 11.34 -12.83 9.88
C LEU A 270 12.53 -12.04 9.29
N ILE A 271 13.65 -12.70 9.00
CA ILE A 271 14.85 -12.07 8.44
C ILE A 271 15.46 -12.90 7.30
N GLU A 272 16.34 -12.29 6.52
CA GLU A 272 17.21 -13.02 5.59
C GLU A 272 18.58 -13.27 6.21
N GLN A 273 19.09 -14.49 6.09
CA GLN A 273 20.41 -14.86 6.62
C GLN A 273 21.53 -13.95 6.08
N LYS A 274 21.47 -13.59 4.80
CA LYS A 274 22.41 -12.66 4.15
C LYS A 274 22.45 -11.26 4.77
N TRP A 275 21.45 -10.87 5.55
CA TRP A 275 21.48 -9.59 6.28
C TRP A 275 22.41 -9.65 7.50
N LEU A 276 22.67 -10.85 8.04
CA LEU A 276 23.56 -11.11 9.17
C LEU A 276 24.98 -11.54 8.73
N GLU A 277 25.23 -11.68 7.43
CA GLU A 277 26.57 -11.95 6.90
C GLU A 277 27.31 -10.62 6.74
N SER A 278 28.57 -10.54 7.21
CA SER A 278 29.40 -9.35 6.97
C SER A 278 29.71 -9.26 5.47
N THR A 279 29.60 -8.06 4.91
CA THR A 279 30.18 -7.78 3.59
C THR A 279 31.69 -7.61 3.76
N GLU A 280 32.41 -8.70 4.00
CA GLU A 280 33.86 -8.70 3.91
C GLU A 280 34.31 -8.90 2.46
N ASN A 281 35.22 -8.02 2.03
CA ASN A 281 36.06 -8.05 0.82
C ASN A 281 35.49 -7.45 -0.48
N HIS A 282 35.52 -6.11 -0.54
CA HIS A 282 36.20 -5.43 -1.65
C HIS A 282 37.29 -4.52 -1.07
N LYS A 283 38.39 -5.14 -0.61
CA LYS A 283 39.68 -4.44 -0.65
C LYS A 283 40.01 -4.32 -2.14
N ILE A 284 39.71 -3.16 -2.71
CA ILE A 284 40.25 -2.75 -4.01
C ILE A 284 41.77 -2.74 -3.82
N GLY A 285 42.41 -3.78 -4.32
CA GLY A 285 43.85 -3.76 -4.54
C GLY A 285 44.12 -2.65 -5.53
N LEU A 286 44.65 -1.53 -5.03
CA LEU A 286 45.33 -0.56 -5.87
C LEU A 286 46.57 -1.28 -6.44
N PRO A 287 46.71 -1.39 -7.77
CA PRO A 287 47.97 -1.82 -8.34
C PRO A 287 48.99 -0.69 -8.16
N TYR A 288 50.23 -1.10 -7.88
CA TYR A 288 51.43 -0.27 -7.82
C TYR A 288 51.56 0.67 -9.02
#